data_AF-A0A841QEY3-F1
#
_entry.id   AF-A0A841QEY3-F1
#
_cell.length_a   1.000
_cell.length_b   1.000
_cell.length_c   1.000
_cell.angle_alpha   90.00
_cell.angle_beta   90.00
_cell.angle_gamma   90.00
#
_symmetry.space_group_name_H-M   'P 1'
#
loop_
_entity.id
_entity.type
_entity.pdbx_description
1 polymer ?
#
loop_
_entity_poly.entity_id
_entity_poly.type
_entity_poly.pdbx_seq_one_letter_code
_entity_poly.pdbx_strand_id
1 'polypeptide(L)' 'MSKKAIMERLKKLMALSRSSNVHEAAAAMERATQLKQEQLAIEGRVA' A
#
# COMPACT_ATOMS: atom_id res chain seq x y z
N MET A 1 -11.24 -7.80 2.21
CA MET A 1 -10.12 -7.76 3.19
C MET A 1 -10.38 -6.66 4.21
N SER A 2 -10.03 -6.85 5.49
CA SER A 2 -10.30 -5.87 6.54
C SER A 2 -9.27 -4.73 6.55
N LYS A 3 -9.73 -3.49 6.78
CA LYS A 3 -8.92 -2.25 6.88
C LYS A 3 -7.70 -2.39 7.82
N LYS A 4 -7.82 -3.19 8.88
CA LYS A 4 -6.75 -3.48 9.84
C LYS A 4 -5.59 -4.27 9.21
N ALA A 5 -5.90 -5.21 8.31
CA ALA A 5 -4.90 -6.00 7.61
C ALA A 5 -4.11 -5.15 6.59
N ILE A 6 -4.78 -4.17 5.97
CA ILE A 6 -4.14 -3.23 5.03
C ILE A 6 -3.15 -2.33 5.77
N MET A 7 -3.55 -1.80 6.93
CA MET A 7 -2.70 -0.95 7.78
C MET A 7 -1.45 -1.68 8.29
N GLU A 8 -1.60 -2.94 8.73
CA GLU A 8 -0.47 -3.79 9.14
C GLU A 8 0.53 -4.02 8.00
N ARG A 9 0.01 -4.27 6.79
CA ARG A 9 0.84 -4.46 5.59
C ARG A 9 1.58 -3.18 5.21
N LEU A 10 0.91 -2.03 5.29
CA LEU A 10 1.52 -0.72 5.05
C LEU A 10 2.66 -0.43 6.04
N LYS A 11 2.45 -0.74 7.32
CA LYS A 11 3.45 -0.54 8.37
C LYS A 11 4.69 -1.41 8.15
N LYS A 12 4.52 -2.67 7.73
CA LYS A 12 5.64 -3.56 7.37
C LYS A 12 6.39 -3.06 6.15
N LEU A 13 5.70 -2.59 5.13
CA LEU A 13 6.30 -2.02 3.91
C LEU A 13 7.12 -0.75 4.22
N MET A 14 6.63 0.13 5.10
CA MET A 14 7.37 1.31 5.55
C MET A 14 8.58 0.98 6.44
N ALA A 15 8.54 -0.13 7.18
CA ALA A 15 9.69 -0.60 7.95
C ALA A 15 10.76 -1.19 7.01
N LEU A 16 10.33 -1.96 5.99
CA LEU A 16 11.21 -2.48 4.93
C LEU A 16 11.82 -1.36 4.10
N SER A 17 11.07 -0.28 3.80
CA SER A 17 11.61 0.87 3.09
C SER A 17 12.67 1.66 3.87
N ARG A 18 12.73 1.49 5.21
CA ARG A 18 13.78 2.04 6.07
C ARG A 18 14.96 1.09 6.24
N SER A 19 14.79 -0.20 5.92
CA SER A 19 15.92 -1.12 5.76
C SER A 19 16.62 -0.81 4.43
N SER A 20 17.94 -0.96 4.35
CA SER A 20 18.83 -0.48 3.26
C SER A 20 18.53 -0.98 1.83
N ASN A 21 17.35 -1.54 1.55
CA ASN A 21 16.94 -1.99 0.22
C ASN A 21 15.98 -0.99 -0.44
N VAL A 22 16.56 -0.02 -1.14
CA VAL A 22 15.85 1.03 -1.90
C VAL A 22 14.96 0.44 -3.00
N HIS A 23 15.31 -0.73 -3.53
CA HIS A 23 14.53 -1.40 -4.58
C HIS A 23 13.22 -1.98 -4.03
N GLU A 24 13.26 -2.60 -2.85
CA GLU A 24 12.06 -3.07 -2.16
C GLU A 24 11.18 -1.92 -1.69
N ALA A 25 11.78 -0.80 -1.27
CA ALA A 25 11.07 0.43 -0.91
C ALA A 25 10.26 1.02 -2.07
N ALA A 26 10.84 1.08 -3.27
CA ALA A 26 10.18 1.59 -4.46
C ALA A 26 9.01 0.69 -4.88
N ALA A 27 9.24 -0.62 -4.95
CA ALA A 27 8.21 -1.61 -5.28
C ALA A 27 7.06 -1.61 -4.24
N ALA A 28 7.38 -1.37 -2.97
CA ALA A 28 6.42 -1.24 -1.88
C ALA A 28 5.51 -0.02 -2.04
N MET A 29 6.09 1.15 -2.37
CA MET A 29 5.33 2.38 -2.57
C MET A 29 4.47 2.33 -3.83
N GLU A 30 4.97 1.72 -4.90
CA GLU A 30 4.22 1.54 -6.15
C GLU A 30 2.97 0.68 -5.91
N ARG A 31 3.10 -0.44 -5.19
CA ARG A 31 1.96 -1.30 -4.82
C ARG A 31 0.98 -0.60 -3.87
N ALA A 32 1.46 0.18 -2.92
CA ALA A 32 0.59 0.97 -2.03
C ALA A 32 -0.21 2.02 -2.80
N THR A 33 0.39 2.63 -3.82
CA THR A 33 -0.26 3.62 -4.69
C THR A 33 -1.34 2.97 -5.56
N GLN A 34 -1.04 1.81 -6.17
CA GLN A 34 -2.05 1.03 -6.91
C GLN A 34 -3.23 0.62 -6.03
N LEU A 35 -2.98 0.09 -4.83
CA LEU A 35 -4.04 -0.30 -3.91
C LEU A 35 -4.93 0.87 -3.47
N LYS A 36 -4.36 2.06 -3.28
CA LYS A 36 -5.14 3.27 -2.97
C LYS A 36 -6.00 3.69 -4.16
N GLN A 37 -5.47 3.61 -5.38
CA GLN A 37 -6.24 3.91 -6.59
C GLN A 37 -7.36 2.89 -6.82
N GLU A 38 -7.10 1.60 -6.61
CA GLU A 38 -8.11 0.55 -6.68
C GLU A 38 -9.20 0.75 -5.61
N GLN A 39 -8.81 1.10 -4.38
CA GLN A 39 -9.77 1.42 -3.32
C GLN A 39 -10.65 2.62 -3.71
N LEU A 40 -10.06 3.70 -4.25
CA LEU A 40 -10.81 4.86 -4.73
C LEU A 40 -11.70 4.54 -5.93
N ALA A 41 -11.26 3.64 -6.83
CA ALA A 41 -12.07 3.19 -7.97
C ALA A 41 -13.26 2.31 -7.52
N ILE A 42 -13.08 1.52 -6.45
CA ILE A 42 -14.14 0.73 -5.83
C ILE A 42 -15.10 1.65 -5.06
N GLU A 43 -14.59 2.62 -4.30
CA GLU A 43 -15.39 3.60 -3.55
C GLU A 43 -16.09 4.63 -4.46
N GLY A 44 -15.53 4.92 -5.63
CA GLY A 44 -16.09 5.79 -6.68
C GLY A 44 -17.03 5.09 -7.66
N ARG A 45 -17.30 3.78 -7.50
CA ARG A 45 -18.35 3.07 -8.24
C ARG A 45 -19.71 3.17 -7.54
N VAL A 46 -19.93 4.29 -6.84
CA VAL A 46 -21.23 4.78 -6.37
C VAL A 46 -21.19 6.32 -6.44
N ALA A 47 -21.10 6.87 -7.64
CA ALA A 47 -21.55 8.23 -7.96
C ALA A 47 -21.97 8.27 -9.43
#